data_AF-A0A6G7BTX1-F1
#
_entry.id   AF-A0A6G7BTX1-F1
#
_cell.length_a   1.000
_cell.length_b   1.000
_cell.length_c   1.000
_cell.angle_alpha   90.00
_cell.angle_beta   90.00
_cell.angle_gamma   90.00
#
_symmetry.space_group_name_H-M   'P 1'
#
loop_
_entity.id
_entity.type
_entity.pdbx_description
1 polymer ?
#
loop_
_entity_poly.entity_id
_entity_poly.type
_entity_poly.pdbx_seq_one_letter_code
_entity_poly.pdbx_strand_id
1 'polypeptide(L)' 'MKDKKKGNWLKNQYFDLKQTLIPIHPNDSSWKKFGKQTAFFMFLTLMACGAIAMLIAVSFAH' A
#
# COMPACT_ATOMS: atom_id res chain seq x y z
N MET A 1 11.92 -26.18 20.15
CA MET A 1 12.50 -25.81 18.85
C MET A 1 11.61 -24.71 18.24
N LYS A 2 12.07 -23.45 18.36
CA LYS A 2 11.59 -22.19 17.75
C LYS A 2 10.13 -22.07 17.27
N ASP A 3 9.33 -21.40 18.09
CA ASP A 3 8.17 -20.58 17.72
C ASP A 3 8.55 -19.47 16.72
N LYS A 4 8.59 -19.75 15.41
CA LYS A 4 8.85 -18.74 14.36
C LYS A 4 8.12 -19.04 13.04
N LYS A 5 6.79 -19.20 13.02
CA LYS A 5 6.07 -19.40 11.74
C LYS A 5 4.71 -18.70 11.55
N LYS A 6 4.25 -17.85 12.47
CA LYS A 6 3.01 -17.06 12.27
C LYS A 6 3.21 -15.60 11.83
N GLY A 7 4.45 -15.08 11.84
CA GLY A 7 4.73 -13.65 11.62
C GLY A 7 4.87 -13.18 10.17
N ASN A 8 4.70 -14.04 9.16
CA ASN A 8 5.09 -13.71 7.78
C ASN A 8 3.94 -13.57 6.77
N TRP A 9 2.70 -13.92 7.11
CA TRP A 9 1.63 -13.92 6.11
C TRP A 9 1.23 -12.51 5.66
N LEU A 10 1.00 -11.59 6.62
CA LEU A 10 0.71 -10.18 6.31
C LEU A 10 1.89 -9.47 5.64
N LYS A 11 3.12 -9.81 6.03
CA LYS A 11 4.32 -9.26 5.38
C LYS A 11 4.44 -9.72 3.93
N ASN A 12 4.15 -11.00 3.64
CA ASN A 12 4.15 -11.51 2.28
C ASN A 12 3.06 -10.83 1.45
N GLN A 13 1.84 -10.71 1.97
CA GLN A 13 0.75 -9.99 1.28
C GLN A 13 1.10 -8.52 1.02
N TYR A 14 1.71 -7.84 1.99
CA TYR A 14 2.21 -6.49 1.79
C TYR A 14 3.29 -6.42 0.70
N PHE A 15 4.23 -7.37 0.67
CA PHE A 15 5.30 -7.41 -0.34
C PHE A 15 4.73 -7.68 -1.74
N ASP A 16 3.75 -8.58 -1.83
CA ASP A 16 3.08 -8.98 -3.07
C ASP A 16 2.26 -7.82 -3.66
N LEU A 17 1.47 -7.14 -2.82
CA LEU A 17 0.76 -5.91 -3.18
C LEU A 17 1.74 -4.82 -3.61
N LYS A 18 2.84 -4.65 -2.88
CA LYS A 18 3.84 -3.62 -3.19
C LYS A 18 4.56 -3.92 -4.51
N GLN A 19 4.86 -5.18 -4.84
CA GLN A 19 5.44 -5.57 -6.14
C GLN A 19 4.45 -5.45 -7.29
N THR A 20 3.18 -5.79 -7.06
CA THR A 20 2.12 -5.71 -8.08
C THR A 20 1.80 -4.26 -8.41
N LEU A 21 1.70 -3.40 -7.40
CA LEU A 21 1.33 -1.99 -7.56
C LEU A 21 2.53 -1.10 -7.91
N ILE A 22 3.74 -1.54 -7.54
CA ILE A 22 4.99 -0.88 -7.89
C ILE A 22 5.99 -1.94 -8.35
N PRO A 23 6.14 -2.19 -9.67
CA PRO A 23 7.24 -2.98 -10.15
C PRO A 23 8.55 -2.22 -9.88
N ILE A 24 9.18 -2.57 -8.77
CA ILE A 24 10.51 -2.11 -8.39
C ILE A 24 11.48 -3.00 -9.16
N HIS A 25 11.93 -2.53 -10.32
CA HIS A 25 12.98 -3.25 -11.03
C HIS A 25 14.31 -3.10 -10.27
N PRO A 26 15.11 -4.16 -10.17
CA PRO A 26 16.42 -4.09 -9.52
C PRO A 26 17.36 -3.08 -10.19
N ASN A 27 17.11 -2.74 -11.47
CA ASN A 27 17.86 -1.76 -12.25
C ASN A 27 17.37 -0.30 -12.10
N ASP A 28 16.32 -0.05 -11.29
CA ASP A 28 15.87 1.32 -11.03
C ASP A 28 16.80 2.03 -10.04
N SER A 29 17.29 3.21 -10.42
CA SER A 29 18.04 4.12 -9.54
C SER A 29 17.28 4.42 -8.24
N SER A 30 18.00 4.62 -7.14
CA SER A 30 17.43 4.90 -5.80
C SER A 30 16.40 6.03 -5.80
N TRP A 31 16.58 7.04 -6.67
CA TRP A 31 15.62 8.14 -6.83
C TRP A 31 14.31 7.72 -7.52
N LYS A 32 14.39 6.84 -8.53
CA LYS A 32 13.18 6.28 -9.18
C LYS A 32 12.40 5.39 -8.23
N LYS A 33 13.09 4.59 -7.39
CA LYS A 33 12.42 3.77 -6.36
C LYS A 33 11.70 4.63 -5.33
N PHE A 34 12.34 5.70 -4.87
CA PHE A 34 11.72 6.61 -3.90
C PHE A 34 10.49 7.31 -4.48
N GLY A 35 10.59 7.85 -5.70
CA GLY A 35 9.46 8.50 -6.37
C GLY A 35 8.27 7.56 -6.60
N LYS A 36 8.52 6.33 -7.05
CA LYS A 36 7.48 5.30 -7.20
C LYS A 36 6.81 4.94 -5.87
N GLN A 37 7.59 4.81 -4.80
CA GLN A 37 7.08 4.51 -3.46
C GLN A 37 6.23 5.66 -2.90
N THR A 38 6.66 6.91 -3.10
CA THR A 38 5.88 8.10 -2.70
C THR A 38 4.58 8.22 -3.49
N ALA A 39 4.62 7.98 -4.81
CA ALA A 39 3.42 8.03 -5.66
C ALA A 39 2.37 7.00 -5.21
N PHE A 40 2.80 5.79 -4.85
CA PHE A 40 1.91 4.76 -4.32
C PHE A 40 1.31 5.14 -2.97
N PHE A 41 2.12 5.75 -2.09
CA PHE A 41 1.62 6.22 -0.80
C PHE A 41 0.60 7.35 -0.97
N MET A 42 0.86 8.31 -1.85
CA MET A 42 -0.08 9.37 -2.19
C MET A 42 -1.40 8.83 -2.76
N PHE A 43 -1.34 7.82 -3.63
CA PHE A 43 -2.53 7.15 -4.15
C PHE A 43 -3.34 6.47 -3.04
N LEU A 44 -2.69 5.72 -2.16
CA LEU A 44 -3.35 5.09 -1.01
C LEU A 44 -4.01 6.11 -0.08
N THR A 45 -3.33 7.22 0.20
CA THR A 45 -3.89 8.31 1.01
C THR A 45 -5.11 8.94 0.35
N LEU A 46 -5.08 9.17 -0.96
CA LEU A 46 -6.22 9.71 -1.72
C LEU A 46 -7.41 8.74 -1.71
N MET A 47 -7.17 7.45 -1.93
CA MET A 47 -8.20 6.41 -1.83
C MET A 47 -8.84 6.37 -0.44
N ALA A 48 -8.02 6.40 0.62
CA ALA A 48 -8.51 6.39 1.99
C ALA A 48 -9.34 7.64 2.32
N CYS A 49 -8.87 8.83 1.95
CA CYS A 49 -9.65 10.07 2.11
C CYS A 49 -10.96 10.04 1.33
N GLY A 50 -10.93 9.55 0.08
CA GLY A 50 -12.14 9.40 -0.74
C GLY A 50 -13.15 8.44 -0.11
N ALA A 51 -12.70 7.30 0.41
CA ALA A 51 -13.56 6.35 1.11
C ALA A 51 -14.17 6.95 2.38
N ILE A 52 -13.38 7.66 3.19
CA ILE A 52 -13.88 8.34 4.40
C ILE A 52 -14.89 9.42 4.02
N ALA A 53 -14.59 10.26 3.03
CA ALA A 53 -15.49 11.29 2.55
C ALA A 53 -16.82 10.71 2.05
N MET A 54 -16.76 9.58 1.33
CA MET A 54 -17.95 8.88 0.85
C MET A 54 -18.77 8.31 2.02
N LEU A 55 -18.13 7.73 3.04
CA LEU A 55 -18.85 7.25 4.24
C LEU A 55 -19.55 8.39 4.98
N ILE A 56 -18.88 9.55 5.13
CA ILE A 56 -19.47 10.74 5.72
C ILE A 56 -20.66 11.22 4.88
N ALA A 57 -20.50 11.32 3.56
CA ALA A 57 -21.57 11.75 2.66
C ALA A 57 -22.80 10.82 2.71
N VAL A 58 -22.59 9.50 2.73
CA VAL A 58 -23.67 8.51 2.88
C VAL A 58 -24.34 8.63 4.25
N SER A 59 -23.58 8.98 5.31
CA SER A 59 -24.13 9.14 6.65
C SER A 59 -25.07 10.35 6.79
N PHE A 60 -24.97 11.35 5.90
CA PHE A 60 -25.91 12.47 5.83
C PHE A 60 -27.03 12.27 4.79
N ALA A 61 -26.92 11.25 3.93
CA ALA A 61 -27.92 10.92 2.92
C ALA A 61 -29.02 9.97 3.44
N HIS A 62 -28.84 9.40 4.64
CA HIS A 62 -29.83 8.66 5.41
C HIS A 62 -30.31 9.52 6.59
#